data_AF-A0A933NUI3-F1
#
_entry.id   AF-A0A933NUI3-F1
#
_cell.length_a   1.000
_cell.length_b   1.000
_cell.length_c   1.000
_cell.angle_alpha   90.00
_cell.angle_beta   90.00
_cell.angle_gamma   90.00
#
_symmetry.space_group_name_H-M   'P 1'
#
loop_
_entity.id
_entity.type
_entity.pdbx_description
1 polymer ?
#
loop_
_entity_poly.entity_id
_entity_poly.type
_entity_poly.pdbx_seq_one_letter_code
_entity_poly.pdbx_strand_id
1 'polypeptide(L)'
;NDLRGTARGDLDDGVEAARLFVKEGDLAVRLTRGDLRDVVRSQPGDGAVTVPLALLIDQGTAGAAEVFAAALAGHDRADLVGINTLGRAARQRLVKLPDQSALWLTYMRYLTPDSKPIHETGLDPDVDVEQPEIEFGSQPPAADAALQRAIEQLAKR
;
A
#
# COMPACT_ATOMS: atom_id res chain seq x y z
N ASN A 1 3.49 4.80 10.96
CA ASN A 1 4.09 5.36 9.73
C ASN A 1 2.96 6.07 8.99
N ASP A 2 3.17 7.29 8.53
CA ASP A 2 2.12 8.07 7.86
C ASP A 2 2.29 7.94 6.34
N LEU A 3 1.39 7.20 5.68
CA LEU A 3 1.42 6.95 4.25
C LEU A 3 0.40 7.82 3.48
N ARG A 4 -0.32 8.69 4.19
CA ARG A 4 -1.31 9.58 3.59
C ARG A 4 -0.65 10.50 2.56
N GLY A 5 -1.30 10.72 1.43
CA GLY A 5 -0.76 11.53 0.33
C GLY A 5 0.51 10.97 -0.34
N THR A 6 0.93 9.75 -0.04
CA THR A 6 2.13 9.14 -0.60
C THR A 6 1.80 8.35 -1.86
N ALA A 7 2.10 8.93 -3.02
CA ALA A 7 1.77 8.37 -4.34
C ALA A 7 2.98 8.27 -5.28
N ARG A 8 4.21 8.18 -4.77
CA ARG A 8 5.44 8.15 -5.57
C ARG A 8 6.36 7.01 -5.12
N GLY A 9 7.41 6.76 -5.89
CA GLY A 9 8.36 5.69 -5.64
C GLY A 9 8.19 4.51 -6.60
N ASP A 10 9.22 3.69 -6.67
CA ASP A 10 9.17 2.45 -7.43
C ASP A 10 8.40 1.38 -6.63
N LEU A 11 7.57 0.55 -7.29
CA LEU A 11 6.76 -0.44 -6.58
C LEU A 11 7.60 -1.46 -5.81
N ASP A 12 8.82 -1.75 -6.28
CA ASP A 12 9.72 -2.67 -5.59
C ASP A 12 10.35 -2.02 -4.35
N ASP A 13 10.48 -0.69 -4.27
CA ASP A 13 10.89 0.01 -3.05
C ASP A 13 9.90 -0.24 -1.90
N GLY A 14 8.62 -0.39 -2.22
CA GLY A 14 7.59 -0.76 -1.23
C GLY A 14 7.83 -2.14 -0.62
N VAL A 15 8.27 -3.10 -1.45
CA VAL A 15 8.63 -4.46 -0.98
C VAL A 15 9.90 -4.43 -0.15
N GLU A 16 10.93 -3.71 -0.62
CA GLU A 16 12.21 -3.59 0.08
C GLU A 16 12.04 -2.88 1.43
N ALA A 17 11.17 -1.86 1.52
CA ALA A 17 10.80 -1.26 2.80
C ALA A 17 10.09 -2.25 3.72
N ALA A 18 9.22 -3.12 3.18
CA ALA A 18 8.48 -4.11 3.97
C ALA A 18 9.39 -5.17 4.60
N ARG A 19 10.52 -5.50 3.96
CA ARG A 19 11.55 -6.41 4.51
C ARG A 19 12.07 -5.97 5.87
N LEU A 20 12.09 -4.68 6.17
CA LEU A 20 12.52 -4.18 7.47
C LEU A 20 11.59 -4.60 8.61
N PHE A 21 10.31 -4.89 8.32
CA PHE A 21 9.27 -5.12 9.32
C PHE A 21 8.73 -6.55 9.35
N VAL A 22 8.71 -7.23 8.21
CA VAL A 22 8.18 -8.59 8.06
C VAL A 22 9.31 -9.60 8.11
N LYS A 23 9.32 -10.44 9.14
CA LYS A 23 10.40 -11.41 9.38
C LYS A 23 10.35 -12.61 8.43
N GLU A 24 9.16 -13.19 8.25
CA GLU A 24 8.95 -14.43 7.50
C GLU A 24 7.62 -14.37 6.72
N GLY A 25 7.58 -14.99 5.54
CA GLY A 25 6.40 -15.06 4.67
C GLY A 25 6.52 -14.28 3.35
N ASP A 26 5.42 -14.30 2.58
CA ASP A 26 5.31 -13.68 1.26
C ASP A 26 5.01 -12.18 1.41
N LEU A 27 5.80 -11.30 0.78
CA LEU A 27 5.64 -9.85 0.88
C LEU A 27 4.68 -9.29 -0.17
N ALA A 28 4.71 -9.86 -1.37
CA ALA A 28 3.83 -9.49 -2.47
C ALA A 28 3.81 -10.59 -3.52
N VAL A 29 2.76 -10.61 -4.36
CA VAL A 29 2.72 -11.45 -5.56
C VAL A 29 2.64 -10.57 -6.80
N ARG A 30 3.58 -10.73 -7.73
CA ARG A 30 3.56 -10.09 -9.03
C ARG A 30 2.82 -10.99 -10.02
N LEU A 31 1.68 -10.52 -10.51
CA LEU A 31 0.86 -11.21 -11.49
C LEU A 31 1.11 -10.62 -12.88
N THR A 32 1.46 -11.47 -13.84
CA THR A 32 1.65 -11.09 -15.24
C THR A 32 0.72 -11.87 -16.17
N ARG A 33 0.80 -11.61 -17.47
CA ARG A 33 -0.07 -12.24 -18.49
C ARG A 33 0.02 -13.77 -18.42
N GLY A 34 -1.13 -14.44 -18.55
CA GLY A 34 -1.23 -15.90 -18.52
C GLY A 34 -1.20 -16.49 -17.10
N ASP A 35 -1.61 -15.69 -16.11
CA ASP A 35 -1.65 -16.06 -14.69
C ASP A 35 -0.30 -16.49 -14.11
N LEU A 36 0.78 -16.03 -14.72
CA LEU A 36 2.14 -16.24 -14.21
C LEU A 36 2.34 -15.38 -12.95
N ARG A 37 2.61 -16.06 -11.84
CA ARG A 37 2.79 -15.48 -10.50
C ARG A 37 4.25 -15.59 -10.07
N ASP A 38 4.85 -14.46 -9.77
CA ASP A 38 6.16 -14.36 -9.12
C ASP A 38 5.94 -13.89 -7.67
N VAL A 39 6.25 -14.76 -6.71
CA VAL A 39 6.03 -14.51 -5.28
C VAL A 39 7.31 -13.96 -4.68
N VAL A 40 7.24 -12.72 -4.18
CA VAL A 40 8.36 -12.09 -3.51
C VAL A 40 8.30 -12.40 -2.02
N ARG A 41 9.36 -13.00 -1.48
CA ARG A 41 9.43 -13.47 -0.09
C ARG A 41 10.41 -12.67 0.74
N SER A 42 10.17 -12.65 2.05
CA SER A 42 11.16 -12.29 3.06
C SER A 42 12.38 -13.21 2.99
N GLN A 43 13.52 -12.72 3.45
CA GLN A 43 14.82 -13.39 3.45
C GLN A 43 15.36 -13.52 4.88
N PRO A 44 16.29 -14.47 5.12
CA PRO A 44 16.98 -14.54 6.41
C PRO A 44 17.67 -13.21 6.74
N GLY A 45 17.30 -12.60 7.88
CA GLY A 45 17.79 -11.29 8.30
C GLY A 45 16.78 -10.15 8.17
N ASP A 46 15.66 -10.38 7.48
CA ASP A 46 14.52 -9.45 7.42
C ASP A 46 13.80 -9.37 8.80
N GLY A 47 12.91 -8.37 8.96
CA GLY A 47 12.14 -8.16 10.18
C GLY A 47 12.92 -7.53 11.33
N ALA A 48 13.96 -6.73 11.02
CA ALA A 48 14.79 -6.06 12.01
C ALA A 48 14.02 -5.08 12.92
N VAL A 49 12.93 -4.49 12.43
CA VAL A 49 12.10 -3.53 13.16
C VAL A 49 10.91 -4.23 13.80
N THR A 50 10.93 -4.34 15.13
CA THR A 50 9.92 -5.10 15.91
C THR A 50 8.99 -4.24 16.76
N VAL A 51 9.19 -2.91 16.77
CA VAL A 51 8.36 -2.00 17.58
C VAL A 51 6.89 -1.98 17.10
N PRO A 52 5.92 -1.73 18.00
CA PRO A 52 4.52 -1.57 17.61
C PRO A 52 4.35 -0.55 16.48
N LEU A 53 3.50 -0.87 15.51
CA LEU A 53 3.34 -0.07 14.29
C LEU A 53 1.89 -0.05 13.84
N ALA A 54 1.43 1.14 13.43
CA ALA A 54 0.19 1.37 12.70
C ALA A 54 0.53 2.19 11.44
N LEU A 55 -0.26 2.02 10.38
CA LEU A 55 -0.09 2.74 9.11
C LEU A 55 -1.28 3.65 8.89
N LEU A 56 -1.03 4.96 8.74
CA LEU A 56 -2.08 5.90 8.36
C LEU A 56 -2.23 5.89 6.85
N ILE A 57 -3.44 5.70 6.34
CA ILE A 57 -3.74 5.60 4.91
C ILE A 57 -4.89 6.53 4.49
N ASP A 58 -4.88 6.94 3.22
CA ASP A 58 -5.97 7.68 2.59
C ASP A 58 -6.04 7.41 1.07
N GLN A 59 -6.96 8.08 0.38
CA GLN A 59 -7.05 7.99 -1.09
C GLN A 59 -5.82 8.54 -1.82
N GLY A 60 -4.92 9.25 -1.14
CA GLY A 60 -3.63 9.68 -1.67
C GLY A 60 -2.53 8.63 -1.52
N THR A 61 -2.74 7.59 -0.71
CA THR A 61 -1.84 6.44 -0.59
C THR A 61 -1.93 5.59 -1.87
N ALA A 62 -0.83 5.50 -2.62
CA ALA A 62 -0.81 4.84 -3.91
C ALA A 62 0.54 4.21 -4.27
N GLY A 63 0.53 3.12 -5.04
CA GLY A 63 1.72 2.52 -5.62
C GLY A 63 2.61 1.83 -4.57
N ALA A 64 3.86 2.30 -4.42
CA ALA A 64 4.83 1.69 -3.52
C ALA A 64 4.33 1.66 -2.06
N ALA A 65 3.62 2.71 -1.64
CA ALA A 65 3.01 2.78 -0.31
C ALA A 65 1.92 1.72 -0.11
N GLU A 66 1.14 1.38 -1.15
CA GLU A 66 0.14 0.31 -1.08
C GLU A 66 0.81 -1.07 -1.04
N VAL A 67 1.87 -1.28 -1.82
CA VAL A 67 2.62 -2.55 -1.77
C VAL A 67 3.24 -2.76 -0.38
N PHE A 68 3.81 -1.70 0.20
CA PHE A 68 4.32 -1.72 1.57
C PHE A 68 3.20 -2.00 2.60
N ALA A 69 2.09 -1.27 2.53
CA ALA A 69 0.96 -1.45 3.43
C ALA A 69 0.35 -2.85 3.33
N ALA A 70 0.18 -3.37 2.12
CA ALA A 70 -0.33 -4.72 1.87
C ALA A 70 0.56 -5.80 2.48
N ALA A 71 1.89 -5.65 2.36
CA ALA A 71 2.84 -6.58 2.94
C ALA A 71 2.74 -6.59 4.48
N LEU A 72 2.66 -5.41 5.12
CA LEU A 72 2.58 -5.33 6.57
C LEU A 72 1.23 -5.81 7.12
N ALA A 73 0.12 -5.39 6.50
CA ALA A 73 -1.23 -5.80 6.92
C ALA A 73 -1.42 -7.31 6.74
N GLY A 74 -0.94 -7.89 5.63
CA GLY A 74 -1.05 -9.32 5.36
C GLY A 74 -0.30 -10.24 6.33
N HIS A 75 0.55 -9.69 7.21
CA HIS A 75 1.30 -10.41 8.24
C HIS A 75 0.93 -9.98 9.66
N ASP A 76 -0.22 -9.31 9.84
CA ASP A 76 -0.65 -8.73 11.12
C ASP A 76 0.43 -7.82 11.75
N ARG A 77 1.32 -7.26 10.92
CA ARG A 77 2.48 -6.50 11.40
C ARG A 77 2.11 -5.06 11.73
N ALA A 78 1.12 -4.50 11.05
CA ALA A 78 0.59 -3.18 11.32
C ALA A 78 -0.87 -3.09 10.87
N ASP A 79 -1.68 -2.37 11.64
CA ASP A 79 -3.07 -2.08 11.28
C ASP A 79 -3.11 -0.86 10.35
N LEU A 80 -3.99 -0.91 9.34
CA LEU A 80 -4.30 0.18 8.44
C LEU A 80 -5.38 1.07 9.07
N VAL A 81 -5.07 2.34 9.27
CA VAL A 81 -5.95 3.31 9.94
C VAL A 81 -6.24 4.47 9.00
N GLY A 82 -7.52 4.74 8.73
CA GLY A 82 -7.91 5.83 7.82
C GLY A 82 -9.02 5.40 6.88
N ILE A 83 -8.86 5.70 5.58
CA ILE A 83 -9.81 5.34 4.53
C ILE A 83 -9.12 4.56 3.41
N ASN A 84 -9.90 3.91 2.54
CA ASN A 84 -9.39 3.09 1.43
C ASN A 84 -8.34 3.80 0.58
N THR A 85 -7.30 3.06 0.19
CA THR A 85 -6.22 3.56 -0.68
C THR A 85 -6.65 3.72 -2.14
N LEU A 86 -5.79 4.29 -2.99
CA LEU A 86 -6.15 4.62 -4.38
C LEU A 86 -6.37 3.41 -5.29
N GLY A 87 -5.62 2.33 -5.10
CA GLY A 87 -5.62 1.15 -5.97
C GLY A 87 -4.69 1.26 -7.19
N ARG A 88 -3.50 1.85 -7.06
CA ARG A 88 -2.55 2.04 -8.18
C ARG A 88 -1.27 1.22 -8.03
N ALA A 89 -1.42 -0.10 -7.89
CA ALA A 89 -0.33 -1.04 -7.73
C ALA A 89 -0.09 -1.91 -8.99
N ALA A 90 0.21 -1.27 -10.13
CA ALA A 90 0.47 -1.96 -11.39
C ALA A 90 1.59 -1.31 -12.19
N ARG A 91 2.32 -2.12 -12.98
CA ARG A 91 3.34 -1.63 -13.91
C ARG A 91 2.74 -1.45 -15.29
N GLN A 92 2.98 -0.27 -15.85
CA GLN A 92 2.52 0.11 -17.16
C GLN A 92 3.71 0.52 -18.03
N ARG A 93 3.58 0.32 -19.34
CA ARG A 93 4.58 0.79 -20.31
C ARG A 93 3.89 1.34 -21.55
N LEU A 94 4.54 2.31 -22.19
CA LEU A 94 4.11 2.81 -23.49
C LEU A 94 4.56 1.84 -24.60
N VAL A 95 3.63 1.34 -25.38
CA VAL A 95 3.89 0.50 -26.55
C VAL A 95 3.56 1.32 -27.80
N LYS A 96 4.58 1.67 -28.59
CA LYS A 96 4.40 2.40 -29.85
C LYS A 96 3.87 1.47 -30.95
N LEU A 97 2.92 1.96 -31.74
CA LEU A 97 2.32 1.26 -32.86
C LEU A 97 2.93 1.73 -34.19
N PRO A 98 2.81 0.93 -35.28
CA PRO A 98 3.41 1.27 -36.58
C PRO A 98 2.93 2.59 -37.20
N ASP A 99 1.72 3.03 -36.85
CA ASP A 99 1.09 4.27 -37.32
C ASP A 99 1.47 5.50 -36.47
N GLN A 100 2.50 5.38 -35.62
CA GLN A 100 2.97 6.39 -34.67
C GLN A 100 2.02 6.66 -33.48
N SER A 101 0.88 5.97 -33.39
CA SER A 101 0.07 5.97 -32.17
C SER A 101 0.75 5.14 -31.06
N ALA A 102 0.18 5.14 -29.85
CA ALA A 102 0.75 4.39 -28.75
C ALA A 102 -0.32 3.90 -27.76
N LEU A 103 -0.04 2.77 -27.12
CA LEU A 103 -0.89 2.14 -26.10
C LEU A 103 -0.21 2.23 -24.74
N TRP A 104 -0.96 2.65 -23.73
CA TRP A 104 -0.55 2.54 -22.33
C TRP A 104 -0.96 1.16 -21.81
N LEU A 105 0.00 0.23 -21.74
CA LEU A 105 -0.27 -1.17 -21.45
C LEU A 105 0.15 -1.52 -20.02
N THR A 106 -0.84 -1.90 -19.20
CA THR A 106 -0.58 -2.60 -17.93
C THR A 106 -0.11 -4.03 -18.22
N TYR A 107 1.10 -4.38 -17.78
CA TYR A 107 1.70 -5.69 -18.06
C TYR A 107 1.97 -6.53 -16.80
N MET A 108 1.89 -5.92 -15.62
CA MET A 108 2.03 -6.58 -14.33
C MET A 108 1.15 -5.89 -13.28
N ARG A 109 0.56 -6.65 -12.36
CA ARG A 109 -0.15 -6.15 -11.17
C ARG A 109 0.50 -6.72 -9.91
N TYR A 110 0.54 -5.94 -8.84
CA TYR A 110 0.87 -6.45 -7.51
C TYR A 110 -0.43 -6.90 -6.82
N LEU A 111 -0.33 -8.04 -6.16
CA LEU A 111 -1.35 -8.58 -5.27
C LEU A 111 -0.78 -8.57 -3.85
N THR A 112 -1.68 -8.58 -2.87
CA THR A 112 -1.38 -8.81 -1.46
C THR A 112 -0.73 -10.20 -1.26
N PRO A 113 -0.13 -10.47 -0.08
CA PRO A 113 0.37 -11.80 0.28
C PRO A 113 -0.66 -12.93 0.12
N ASP A 114 -1.93 -12.65 0.43
CA ASP A 114 -3.06 -13.58 0.24
C ASP A 114 -3.66 -13.55 -1.18
N SER A 115 -2.93 -12.99 -2.15
CA SER A 115 -3.28 -12.96 -3.58
C SER A 115 -4.55 -12.17 -3.94
N LYS A 116 -4.94 -11.19 -3.13
CA LYS A 116 -6.01 -10.24 -3.48
C LYS A 116 -5.47 -9.11 -4.36
N PRO A 117 -6.25 -8.63 -5.34
CA PRO A 117 -5.85 -7.51 -6.17
C PRO A 117 -5.77 -6.21 -5.36
N ILE A 118 -4.67 -5.49 -5.53
CA ILE A 118 -4.53 -4.11 -5.01
C ILE A 118 -4.93 -3.11 -6.10
N HIS A 119 -4.54 -3.37 -7.35
CA HIS A 119 -4.85 -2.47 -8.45
C HIS A 119 -6.37 -2.41 -8.73
N GLU A 120 -6.91 -1.20 -8.91
CA GLU A 120 -8.34 -0.88 -9.10
C GLU A 120 -9.23 -1.10 -7.87
N THR A 121 -8.71 -1.71 -6.80
CA THR A 121 -9.45 -1.96 -5.55
C THR A 121 -8.96 -1.08 -4.40
N GLY A 122 -7.64 -0.96 -4.24
CA GLY A 122 -7.03 -0.37 -3.05
C GLY A 122 -6.91 -1.38 -1.91
N LEU A 123 -6.65 -0.85 -0.72
CA LEU A 123 -6.59 -1.58 0.55
C LEU A 123 -7.60 -0.97 1.50
N ASP A 124 -8.51 -1.82 1.98
CA ASP A 124 -9.47 -1.44 3.01
C ASP A 124 -8.76 -1.18 4.35
N PRO A 125 -9.18 -0.16 5.12
CA PRO A 125 -8.64 0.08 6.44
C PRO A 125 -9.12 -0.99 7.43
N ASP A 126 -8.25 -1.39 8.37
CA ASP A 126 -8.64 -2.20 9.54
C ASP A 126 -9.42 -1.36 10.55
N VAL A 127 -9.08 -0.07 10.63
CA VAL A 127 -9.77 0.94 11.45
C VAL A 127 -10.20 2.08 10.54
N ASP A 128 -11.47 2.03 10.13
CA ASP A 128 -12.08 3.09 9.33
C ASP A 128 -12.20 4.39 10.16
N VAL A 129 -11.74 5.49 9.57
CA VAL A 129 -11.81 6.82 10.18
C VAL A 129 -12.41 7.78 9.18
N GLU A 130 -13.63 8.21 9.48
CA GLU A 130 -14.35 9.20 8.68
C GLU A 130 -13.51 10.49 8.56
N GLN A 131 -13.20 10.87 7.32
CA GLN A 131 -12.53 12.13 7.05
C GLN A 131 -13.58 13.23 6.89
N PRO A 132 -13.46 14.35 7.60
CA PRO A 132 -14.38 15.47 7.43
C PRO A 132 -14.26 16.01 6.01
N GLU A 133 -15.40 16.33 5.38
CA GLU A 133 -15.40 17.09 4.13
C GLU A 133 -14.81 18.48 4.42
N ILE A 134 -13.62 18.74 3.87
CA ILE A 134 -12.96 20.04 3.97
C ILE A 134 -13.29 20.82 2.70
N GLU A 135 -14.06 21.89 2.85
CA GLU A 135 -14.37 22.79 1.74
C GLU A 135 -13.10 23.52 1.29
N PHE A 136 -12.91 23.68 -0.02
CA PHE A 136 -11.71 24.33 -0.56
C PHE A 136 -11.58 25.77 -0.03
N GLY A 137 -10.46 26.06 0.65
CA GLY A 137 -10.21 27.38 1.27
C GLY A 137 -10.66 27.47 2.74
N SER A 138 -11.29 26.43 3.29
CA SER A 138 -11.54 26.33 4.73
C SER A 138 -10.26 25.98 5.50
N GLN A 139 -10.23 26.33 6.78
CA GLN A 139 -9.14 25.94 7.66
C GLN A 139 -9.28 24.44 7.96
N PRO A 140 -8.25 23.61 7.71
CA PRO A 140 -8.31 22.21 8.03
C PRO A 140 -8.54 22.01 9.54
N PRO A 141 -9.25 20.93 9.94
CA PRO A 141 -9.47 20.61 11.34
C PRO A 141 -8.15 20.63 12.12
N ALA A 142 -8.16 21.23 13.31
CA ALA A 142 -6.97 21.27 14.16
C ALA A 142 -6.59 19.88 14.72
N ALA A 143 -7.54 18.95 14.74
CA ALA A 143 -7.35 17.59 15.24
C ALA A 143 -7.15 16.60 14.08
N ASP A 144 -6.17 15.71 14.23
CA ASP A 144 -5.95 14.59 13.32
C ASP A 144 -6.61 13.33 13.89
N ALA A 145 -7.84 13.06 13.42
CA ALA A 145 -8.62 11.92 13.88
C ALA A 145 -7.92 10.59 13.58
N ALA A 146 -7.31 10.44 12.40
CA ALA A 146 -6.62 9.21 12.02
C ALA A 146 -5.40 8.94 12.91
N LEU A 147 -4.61 9.98 13.20
CA LEU A 147 -3.49 9.86 14.15
C LEU A 147 -3.95 9.50 15.55
N GLN A 148 -5.00 10.13 16.06
CA GLN A 148 -5.55 9.81 17.38
C GLN A 148 -6.03 8.35 17.45
N ARG A 149 -6.77 7.89 16.45
CA ARG A 149 -7.21 6.49 16.35
C ARG A 149 -6.05 5.52 16.28
N ALA A 150 -4.99 5.84 15.55
CA ALA A 150 -3.80 5.00 15.50
C ALA A 150 -3.10 4.89 16.85
N ILE A 151 -3.00 5.99 17.61
CA ILE A 151 -2.44 5.98 18.96
C ILE A 151 -3.30 5.14 19.91
N GLU A 152 -4.63 5.31 19.86
CA GLU A 152 -5.57 4.49 20.64
C GLU A 152 -5.43 3.00 20.31
N GLN A 153 -5.26 2.67 19.03
CA GLN A 153 -5.13 1.30 18.58
C GLN A 153 -3.80 0.68 19.02
N LEU A 154 -2.71 1.42 18.93
CA LEU A 154 -1.40 0.99 19.42
C LEU A 154 -1.39 0.78 20.94
N ALA A 155 -2.17 1.55 21.71
CA ALA A 155 -2.26 1.38 23.15
C ALA A 155 -3.02 0.11 23.60
N LYS A 156 -3.76 -0.54 22.69
CA LYS A 156 -4.50 -1.80 22.97
C LYS A 156 -3.68 -3.06 22.68
N ARG A 157 -2.58 -2.94 21.94
CA ARG A 157 -1.65 -4.03 21.61
C ARG A 157 -0.55 -4.13 22.66
#